data_AF-A0ABD2MGG2-F1
#
_entry.id   AF-A0ABD2MGG2-F1
#
_cell.length_a   1.000
_cell.length_b   1.000
_cell.length_c   1.000
_cell.angle_alpha   90.00
_cell.angle_beta   90.00
_cell.angle_gamma   90.00
#
_symmetry.space_group_name_H-M   'P 1'
#
loop_
_entity.id
_entity.type
_entity.pdbx_description
1 polymer ?
#
loop_
_entity_poly.entity_id
_entity_poly.type
_entity_poly.pdbx_seq_one_letter_code
_entity_poly.pdbx_strand_id
1 'polypeptide(L)'
;MKVITGFLIFFLSLYHVSPARLSLAHKNPPHPDCVEHSKFITQDQVNQLNKGGYPDSPVIRQHLLCIWKEKGAMNEEGILQTDVIKSKIVIGLGDVDDRKAAEKCIVQKENAAETAYEFYKCISPFLAKYNN
;
A
#
# COMPACT_ATOMS: atom_id res chain seq x y z
N MET A 1 -24.61 60.11 -3.52
CA MET A 1 -23.22 59.61 -3.61
C MET A 1 -22.73 59.39 -2.18
N LYS A 2 -22.56 58.12 -1.74
CA LYS A 2 -21.70 57.65 -0.62
C LYS A 2 -22.05 58.16 0.81
N VAL A 3 -22.07 57.45 1.95
CA VAL A 3 -21.84 56.06 2.44
C VAL A 3 -22.52 56.01 3.85
N ILE A 4 -22.48 54.84 4.53
CA ILE A 4 -22.40 54.61 5.99
C ILE A 4 -23.79 54.31 6.61
N THR A 5 -24.09 53.20 7.30
CA THR A 5 -23.29 52.19 8.00
C THR A 5 -24.11 50.89 8.06
N GLY A 6 -23.68 49.85 7.34
CA GLY A 6 -24.11 48.47 7.56
C GLY A 6 -22.94 47.68 8.12
N PHE A 7 -22.78 47.69 9.44
CA PHE A 7 -21.82 46.85 10.14
C PHE A 7 -22.48 46.29 11.40
N LEU A 8 -23.51 45.48 11.20
CA LEU A 8 -23.73 44.32 12.07
C LEU A 8 -22.54 43.40 11.82
N ILE A 9 -21.49 43.58 12.62
CA ILE A 9 -20.35 42.68 12.73
C ILE A 9 -20.91 41.38 13.31
N PHE A 10 -21.41 40.54 12.40
CA PHE A 10 -21.84 39.19 12.66
C PHE A 10 -20.59 38.36 12.93
N PHE A 11 -20.52 37.88 14.16
CA PHE A 11 -19.47 37.15 14.87
C PHE A 11 -19.00 35.82 14.23
N LEU A 12 -18.93 35.65 12.91
CA LEU A 12 -18.74 34.31 12.32
C LEU A 12 -17.84 34.27 11.09
N SER A 13 -16.53 34.48 11.23
CA SER A 13 -15.57 33.90 10.27
C SER A 13 -14.10 33.86 10.72
N LEU A 14 -13.81 33.63 12.02
CA LEU A 14 -12.48 33.12 12.42
C LEU A 14 -12.41 31.58 12.43
N TYR A 15 -13.42 30.89 11.90
CA TYR A 15 -13.29 29.49 11.48
C TYR A 15 -12.85 29.40 10.02
N HIS A 16 -11.71 30.00 9.69
CA HIS A 16 -10.85 29.38 8.68
C HIS A 16 -9.83 28.54 9.45
N VAL A 17 -10.31 27.44 10.03
CA VAL A 17 -9.44 26.28 10.19
C VAL A 17 -9.17 25.84 8.75
N SER A 18 -8.08 26.34 8.17
CA SER A 18 -7.52 25.75 6.96
C SER A 18 -7.43 24.25 7.23
N PRO A 19 -8.00 23.38 6.38
CA PRO A 19 -7.78 21.97 6.55
C PRO A 19 -6.26 21.79 6.53
N ALA A 20 -5.73 21.17 7.58
CA ALA A 20 -4.37 20.71 7.61
C ALA A 20 -4.15 19.87 6.34
N ARG A 21 -3.64 20.49 5.27
CA ARG A 21 -2.90 19.78 4.25
C ARG A 21 -1.61 19.37 4.94
N LEU A 22 -1.71 18.28 5.70
CA LEU A 22 -0.56 17.54 6.20
C LEU A 22 0.15 16.97 4.96
N SER A 23 0.89 17.81 4.23
CA SER A 23 1.81 17.36 3.21
C SER A 23 3.17 17.13 3.86
N LEU A 24 3.21 16.19 4.81
CA LEU A 24 4.46 15.45 5.00
C LEU A 24 4.48 14.44 3.85
N ALA A 25 5.20 14.78 2.79
CA ALA A 25 5.46 13.84 1.72
C ALA A 25 6.23 12.65 2.32
N HIS A 26 5.52 11.56 2.61
CA HIS A 26 6.15 10.34 3.12
C HIS A 26 6.93 9.67 1.99
N LYS A 27 8.12 9.15 2.30
CA LYS A 27 9.00 8.48 1.32
C LYS A 27 8.33 7.27 0.65
N ASN A 28 7.38 6.64 1.33
CA ASN A 28 6.59 5.51 0.84
C ASN A 28 5.15 5.63 1.38
N PRO A 29 4.26 6.41 0.75
CA PRO A 29 2.88 6.52 1.20
C PRO A 29 2.10 5.22 0.96
N PRO A 30 0.98 4.98 1.66
CA PRO A 30 0.01 3.96 1.27
C PRO A 30 -0.34 4.05 -0.21
N HIS A 31 -0.55 2.91 -0.86
CA HIS A 31 -1.02 2.91 -2.24
C HIS A 31 -2.41 3.55 -2.29
N PRO A 32 -2.62 4.64 -3.03
CA PRO A 32 -3.82 5.48 -2.93
C PRO A 32 -5.09 4.69 -3.21
N ASP A 33 -5.10 3.87 -4.26
CA ASP A 33 -6.25 3.08 -4.67
C ASP A 33 -6.58 1.92 -3.71
N CYS A 34 -5.67 1.63 -2.77
CA CYS A 34 -5.83 0.54 -1.82
C CYS A 34 -6.13 1.00 -0.39
N VAL A 35 -6.21 2.31 -0.13
CA VAL A 35 -6.48 2.84 1.22
C VAL A 35 -7.91 2.50 1.67
N GLU A 36 -8.90 2.73 0.83
CA GLU A 36 -10.30 2.47 1.17
C GLU A 36 -10.57 0.96 1.30
N HIS A 37 -10.04 0.16 0.37
CA HIS A 37 -10.15 -1.30 0.37
C HIS A 37 -9.57 -1.95 1.62
N SER A 38 -8.51 -1.37 2.18
CA SER A 38 -7.87 -1.88 3.39
C SER A 38 -8.56 -1.46 4.69
N LYS A 39 -9.67 -0.72 4.63
CA LYS A 39 -10.28 -0.04 5.80
C LYS A 39 -9.35 1.01 6.41
N PHE A 40 -8.72 1.82 5.56
CA PHE A 40 -7.87 2.96 5.92
C PHE A 40 -6.58 2.58 6.64
N ILE A 41 -5.62 2.00 5.88
CA ILE A 41 -4.28 1.77 6.41
C ILE A 41 -3.59 3.09 6.77
N THR A 42 -2.86 3.11 7.88
CA THR A 42 -2.12 4.28 8.31
C THR A 42 -0.71 4.31 7.72
N GLN A 43 -0.11 5.49 7.67
CA GLN A 43 1.28 5.65 7.26
C GLN A 43 2.24 4.83 8.14
N ASP A 44 1.98 4.73 9.44
CA ASP A 44 2.83 3.97 10.36
C ASP A 44 2.80 2.47 10.08
N GLN A 45 1.64 1.93 9.69
CA GLN A 45 1.53 0.53 9.27
C GLN A 45 2.33 0.27 7.98
N VAL A 46 2.27 1.19 7.02
CA VAL A 46 3.08 1.12 5.79
C VAL A 46 4.58 1.25 6.11
N ASN A 47 4.94 2.14 7.04
CA ASN A 47 6.33 2.29 7.48
C ASN A 47 6.87 1.01 8.13
N GLN A 48 6.03 0.27 8.88
CA GLN A 48 6.43 -1.02 9.44
C GLN A 48 6.72 -2.04 8.34
N LEU A 49 5.88 -2.13 7.31
CA LEU A 49 6.12 -3.00 6.14
C LEU A 49 7.42 -2.66 5.42
N ASN A 50 7.66 -1.38 5.17
CA ASN A 50 8.86 -0.90 4.45
C ASN A 50 10.16 -1.09 5.24
N LYS A 51 10.07 -1.20 6.57
CA LYS A 51 11.20 -1.54 7.44
C LYS A 51 11.45 -3.04 7.55
N GLY A 52 10.77 -3.86 6.74
CA GLY A 52 10.85 -5.32 6.78
C GLY A 52 10.03 -5.96 7.91
N GLY A 53 9.13 -5.19 8.53
CA GLY A 53 8.18 -5.71 9.50
C GLY A 53 7.02 -6.45 8.84
N TYR A 54 6.45 -7.41 9.57
CA TYR A 54 5.28 -8.18 9.15
C TYR A 54 4.25 -8.15 10.28
N PRO A 55 3.55 -7.02 10.47
CA PRO A 55 2.61 -6.88 11.57
C PRO A 55 1.39 -7.73 11.28
N ASP A 56 0.97 -8.52 12.26
CA ASP A 56 -0.28 -9.27 12.15
C ASP A 56 -1.47 -8.32 12.27
N SER A 57 -1.97 -7.86 11.13
CA SER A 57 -3.05 -6.89 11.05
C SER A 57 -3.98 -7.19 9.88
N PRO A 58 -5.29 -7.34 10.11
CA PRO A 58 -6.26 -7.50 9.03
C PRO A 58 -6.23 -6.37 8.01
N VAL A 59 -5.98 -5.14 8.46
CA VAL A 59 -5.85 -3.94 7.59
C VAL A 59 -4.68 -4.11 6.62
N ILE A 60 -3.53 -4.57 7.13
CA ILE A 60 -2.34 -4.82 6.31
C ILE A 60 -2.57 -5.94 5.31
N ARG A 61 -3.17 -7.06 5.73
CA ARG A 61 -3.47 -8.17 4.83
C ARG A 61 -4.38 -7.73 3.67
N GLN A 62 -5.40 -6.92 3.95
CA GLN A 62 -6.29 -6.37 2.93
C GLN A 62 -5.59 -5.35 2.01
N HIS A 63 -4.72 -4.50 2.55
CA HIS A 63 -3.95 -3.56 1.74
C HIS A 63 -3.03 -4.29 0.75
N LEU A 64 -2.32 -5.32 1.23
CA LEU A 64 -1.46 -6.15 0.39
C LEU A 64 -2.25 -6.92 -0.66
N LEU A 65 -3.43 -7.45 -0.31
CA LEU A 65 -4.32 -8.11 -1.28
C LEU A 65 -4.69 -7.15 -2.42
N CYS A 66 -5.11 -5.93 -2.10
CA CYS A 66 -5.40 -4.92 -3.12
C CYS A 66 -4.16 -4.64 -3.99
N ILE A 67 -2.99 -4.39 -3.39
CA ILE A 67 -1.76 -4.12 -4.14
C ILE A 67 -1.42 -5.26 -5.09
N TRP A 68 -1.57 -6.52 -4.67
CA TRP A 68 -1.24 -7.67 -5.52
C TRP A 68 -2.24 -7.88 -6.65
N LYS A 69 -3.52 -7.55 -6.45
CA LYS A 69 -4.52 -7.50 -7.51
C LYS A 69 -4.19 -6.41 -8.54
N GLU A 70 -3.95 -5.19 -8.08
CA GLU A 70 -3.57 -4.05 -8.94
C GLU A 70 -2.31 -4.35 -9.78
N LYS A 71 -1.35 -5.07 -9.19
CA LYS A 71 -0.12 -5.46 -9.90
C LYS A 71 -0.30 -6.65 -10.85
N GLY A 72 -1.49 -7.26 -10.89
CA GLY A 72 -1.81 -8.46 -11.67
C GLY A 72 -1.17 -9.74 -11.13
N ALA A 73 -0.60 -9.71 -9.93
CA ALA A 73 -0.02 -10.90 -9.29
C ALA A 73 -1.12 -11.81 -8.72
N MET A 74 -2.30 -11.26 -8.46
CA MET A 74 -3.50 -12.00 -8.05
C MET A 74 -4.67 -11.57 -8.95
N ASN A 75 -5.58 -12.49 -9.24
CA ASN A 75 -6.86 -12.15 -9.90
C ASN A 75 -7.91 -11.69 -8.87
N GLU A 76 -9.15 -11.47 -9.32
CA GLU A 76 -10.23 -10.98 -8.45
C GLU A 76 -10.64 -11.97 -7.35
N GLU A 77 -10.47 -13.26 -7.58
CA GLU A 77 -10.72 -14.30 -6.59
C GLU A 77 -9.57 -14.42 -5.57
N GLY A 78 -8.47 -13.71 -5.77
CA GLY A 78 -7.30 -13.77 -4.91
C GLY A 78 -6.43 -15.01 -5.15
N ILE A 79 -6.42 -15.51 -6.38
CA ILE A 79 -5.58 -16.60 -6.85
C ILE A 79 -4.31 -16.02 -7.47
N LEU A 80 -3.15 -16.52 -7.04
CA LEU A 80 -1.86 -16.10 -7.58
C LEU A 80 -1.73 -16.43 -9.08
N GLN A 81 -1.37 -15.42 -9.87
CA GLN A 81 -1.12 -15.53 -11.30
C GLN A 81 0.33 -15.94 -11.55
N THR A 82 0.61 -17.25 -11.43
CA THR A 82 1.97 -17.82 -11.43
C THR A 82 2.85 -17.31 -12.58
N ASP A 83 2.34 -17.29 -13.81
CA ASP A 83 3.12 -16.89 -14.98
C ASP A 83 3.49 -15.41 -14.95
N VAL A 84 2.55 -14.56 -14.50
CA VAL A 84 2.78 -13.12 -14.31
C VAL A 84 3.83 -12.89 -13.24
N ILE A 85 3.74 -13.62 -12.11
CA ILE A 85 4.70 -13.50 -11.01
C ILE A 85 6.08 -13.95 -11.45
N LYS A 86 6.20 -15.11 -12.11
CA LYS A 86 7.47 -15.62 -12.63
C LYS A 86 8.11 -14.66 -13.62
N SER A 87 7.32 -14.10 -14.54
CA SER A 87 7.80 -13.08 -15.47
C SER A 87 8.37 -11.86 -14.73
N LYS A 88 7.68 -11.37 -13.68
CA LYS A 88 8.16 -10.24 -12.87
C LYS A 88 9.42 -10.59 -12.06
N ILE A 89 9.54 -11.82 -11.55
CA ILE A 89 10.74 -12.32 -10.88
C ILE A 89 11.94 -12.33 -11.83
N VAL A 90 11.75 -12.80 -13.07
CA VAL A 90 12.81 -12.84 -14.08
C VAL A 90 13.28 -11.44 -14.47
N ILE A 91 12.35 -10.49 -14.60
CA ILE A 91 12.66 -9.10 -14.96
C ILE A 91 13.30 -8.36 -13.78
N GLY A 92 12.85 -8.60 -12.56
CA GLY A 92 13.21 -7.81 -11.38
C GLY A 92 14.42 -8.31 -10.58
N LEU A 93 14.79 -9.59 -10.68
CA LEU A 93 15.89 -10.17 -9.89
C LEU A 93 17.05 -10.61 -10.78
N GLY A 94 18.23 -10.03 -10.53
CA GLY A 94 19.44 -10.28 -11.32
C GLY A 94 20.07 -11.66 -11.13
N ASP A 95 20.02 -12.22 -9.91
CA ASP A 95 20.67 -13.49 -9.57
C ASP A 95 19.77 -14.71 -9.83
N VAL A 96 20.36 -15.78 -10.39
CA VAL A 96 19.64 -17.00 -10.76
C VAL A 96 19.10 -17.73 -9.53
N ASP A 97 19.87 -17.78 -8.45
CA ASP A 97 19.50 -18.50 -7.24
C ASP A 97 18.44 -17.73 -6.46
N ASP A 98 18.53 -16.40 -6.42
CA ASP A 98 17.45 -15.55 -5.88
C ASP A 98 16.16 -15.72 -6.67
N ARG A 99 16.20 -15.81 -8.01
CA ARG A 99 15.01 -16.11 -8.81
C ARG A 99 14.38 -17.45 -8.43
N LYS A 100 15.19 -18.52 -8.38
CA LYS A 100 14.71 -19.86 -7.99
C LYS A 100 14.15 -19.88 -6.57
N ALA A 101 14.75 -19.12 -5.65
CA ALA A 101 14.27 -19.01 -4.28
C ALA A 101 12.96 -18.21 -4.20
N ALA A 102 12.87 -17.10 -4.92
CA ALA A 102 11.67 -16.26 -5.02
C ALA A 102 10.47 -17.00 -5.63
N GLU A 103 10.69 -17.89 -6.60
CA GLU A 103 9.62 -18.71 -7.19
C GLU A 103 8.93 -19.62 -6.15
N LYS A 104 9.63 -20.01 -5.08
CA LYS A 104 9.06 -20.81 -3.99
C LYS A 104 8.07 -20.01 -3.14
N CYS A 105 8.02 -18.69 -3.29
CA CYS A 105 7.04 -17.85 -2.60
C CYS A 105 5.63 -17.96 -3.19
N ILE A 106 5.49 -18.51 -4.41
CA ILE A 106 4.20 -18.64 -5.10
C ILE A 106 3.40 -19.80 -4.48
N VAL A 107 2.80 -19.55 -3.31
CA VAL A 107 2.06 -20.55 -2.53
C VAL A 107 0.69 -20.02 -2.19
N GLN A 108 -0.35 -20.64 -2.75
CA GLN A 108 -1.74 -20.34 -2.39
C GLN A 108 -2.02 -20.77 -0.94
N LYS A 109 -2.72 -19.91 -0.18
CA LYS A 109 -3.19 -20.20 1.18
C LYS A 109 -4.70 -20.39 1.21
N GLU A 110 -5.23 -20.70 2.39
CA GLU A 110 -6.67 -20.98 2.60
C GLU A 110 -7.58 -19.82 2.15
N ASN A 111 -7.11 -18.58 2.26
CA ASN A 111 -7.86 -17.41 1.80
C ASN A 111 -6.96 -16.38 1.10
N ALA A 112 -7.59 -15.49 0.33
CA ALA A 112 -6.94 -14.48 -0.48
C ALA A 112 -6.06 -13.51 0.33
N ALA A 113 -6.56 -13.01 1.46
CA ALA A 113 -5.83 -12.04 2.29
C ALA A 113 -4.58 -12.68 2.91
N GLU A 114 -4.69 -13.93 3.35
CA GLU A 114 -3.55 -14.71 3.85
C GLU A 114 -2.54 -15.01 2.75
N THR A 115 -3.03 -15.37 1.55
CA THR A 115 -2.17 -15.61 0.39
C THR A 115 -1.35 -14.37 0.04
N ALA A 116 -2.01 -13.20 -0.04
CA ALA A 116 -1.37 -11.92 -0.31
C ALA A 116 -0.30 -11.56 0.73
N TYR A 117 -0.61 -11.79 2.01
CA TYR A 117 0.27 -11.49 3.13
C TYR A 117 1.51 -12.39 3.16
N GLU A 118 1.31 -13.71 3.09
CA GLU A 118 2.40 -14.68 3.11
C GLU A 118 3.27 -14.59 1.83
N PHE A 119 2.65 -14.30 0.68
CA PHE A 119 3.39 -14.01 -0.54
C PHE A 119 4.29 -12.78 -0.37
N TYR A 120 3.75 -11.66 0.15
CA TYR A 120 4.55 -10.46 0.44
C TYR A 120 5.71 -10.76 1.38
N LYS A 121 5.44 -11.45 2.49
CA LYS A 121 6.44 -11.78 3.50
C LYS A 121 7.59 -12.60 2.93
N CYS A 122 7.29 -13.56 2.05
CA CYS A 122 8.29 -14.38 1.40
C CYS A 122 9.07 -13.62 0.32
N ILE A 123 8.40 -12.82 -0.52
CA ILE A 123 9.01 -12.19 -1.70
C ILE A 123 9.78 -10.90 -1.37
N SER A 124 9.38 -10.17 -0.33
CA SER A 124 9.92 -8.85 0.03
C SER A 124 11.44 -8.83 0.21
N PRO A 125 12.10 -9.80 0.89
CA PRO A 125 13.55 -9.82 1.03
C PRO A 125 14.30 -9.86 -0.31
N PHE A 126 13.76 -10.59 -1.30
CA PHE A 126 14.35 -10.66 -2.64
C PHE A 126 14.20 -9.33 -3.37
N LEU A 127 13.01 -8.71 -3.34
CA LEU A 127 12.77 -7.42 -3.99
C LEU A 127 13.60 -6.29 -3.38
N ALA A 128 13.76 -6.27 -2.06
CA ALA A 128 14.53 -5.25 -1.35
C ALA A 128 16.02 -5.24 -1.76
N LYS A 129 16.58 -6.40 -2.13
CA LYS A 129 17.97 -6.52 -2.58
C LYS A 129 18.25 -5.79 -3.90
N TYR A 130 17.26 -5.66 -4.78
CA TYR A 130 17.42 -5.14 -6.14
C TYR A 130 16.78 -3.75 -6.37
N ASN A 131 16.14 -3.18 -5.35
CA ASN A 131 15.52 -1.85 -5.41
C ASN A 131 16.44 -0.72 -4.88
N ASN A 132 17.77 -0.94 -4.83
CA ASN A 132 18.78 0.04 -4.44
C ASN A 132 19.68 0.42 -5.61
#